data_AF-A0A645CLC0-F1
#
_entry.id   AF-A0A645CLC0-F1
#
_cell.length_a   1.000
_cell.length_b   1.000
_cell.length_c   1.000
_cell.angle_alpha   90.00
_cell.angle_beta   90.00
_cell.angle_gamma   90.00
#
_symmetry.space_group_name_H-M   'P 1'
#
loop_
_entity.id
_entity.type
_entity.pdbx_description
1 polymer ?
#
loop_
_entity_poly.entity_id
_entity_poly.type
_entity_poly.pdbx_seq_one_letter_code
_entity_poly.pdbx_strand_id
1 'polypeptide(L)'
;MIPISGSLRDKLQDKYNNRAIKTGGSRRKKIPSKPTLPLFVFPNAKGEAYSPNNWDARVYKSFMKDLQTKYPNMQNLNLHELRHTFATNRRNDGADIFSLAKIMGHSDLNMLYKRYAHVDMDSLRKASGIEIKKSDDKE
;
A
#
# COMPACT_ATOMS: atom_id res chain seq x y z
N MET A 1 11.15 5.23 -0.59
CA MET A 1 10.52 6.51 -0.96
C MET A 1 10.81 6.76 -2.43
N ILE A 2 9.82 7.16 -3.23
CA ILE A 2 10.01 7.32 -4.68
C ILE A 2 10.35 8.79 -4.96
N PRO A 3 11.61 9.12 -5.30
CA PRO A 3 11.96 10.46 -5.73
C PRO A 3 11.34 10.73 -7.10
N ILE A 4 11.01 11.99 -7.37
CA ILE A 4 10.56 12.41 -8.68
C ILE A 4 11.79 12.49 -9.59
N SER A 5 11.74 11.88 -10.77
CA SER A 5 12.84 11.94 -11.73
C SER A 5 13.10 13.39 -12.17
N GLY A 6 14.34 13.73 -12.53
CA GLY A 6 14.68 15.08 -13.00
C GLY A 6 13.80 15.52 -14.18
N SER A 7 13.62 14.63 -15.16
CA SER A 7 12.76 14.90 -16.33
C SER A 7 11.28 15.12 -15.97
N LEU A 8 10.76 14.46 -14.94
CA LEU A 8 9.40 14.66 -14.45
C LEU A 8 9.32 15.92 -13.59
N ARG A 9 10.36 16.25 -12.82
CA ARG A 9 10.48 17.50 -12.07
C ARG A 9 10.42 18.70 -13.01
N ASP A 10 11.20 18.69 -14.09
CA ASP A 10 11.29 19.79 -15.06
C ASP A 10 9.95 20.00 -15.80
N LYS A 11 9.31 18.90 -16.23
CA LYS A 11 7.97 18.95 -16.85
C LYS A 11 6.87 19.39 -15.89
N LEU A 12 7.02 19.07 -14.61
CA LEU A 12 6.10 19.53 -13.58
C LEU A 12 6.46 20.93 -13.10
N GLN A 13 7.62 21.52 -13.44
CA GLN A 13 8.14 22.76 -12.84
C GLN A 13 7.17 23.94 -12.99
N ASP A 14 6.55 24.04 -14.17
CA ASP A 14 5.51 25.02 -14.49
C ASP A 14 4.19 24.79 -13.71
N LYS A 15 3.85 23.52 -13.42
CA LYS A 15 2.76 23.16 -12.50
C LYS A 15 3.15 23.26 -11.02
N TYR A 16 4.43 23.11 -10.69
CA TYR A 16 5.00 23.13 -9.34
C TYR A 16 4.96 24.53 -8.76
N ASN A 17 5.28 25.55 -9.57
CA ASN A 17 5.20 26.96 -9.17
C ASN A 17 3.79 27.35 -8.69
N ASN A 18 2.74 26.69 -9.18
CA ASN A 18 1.34 26.89 -8.78
C ASN A 18 0.82 25.87 -7.74
N ARG A 19 1.69 25.01 -7.19
CA ARG A 19 1.34 23.92 -6.26
C ARG A 19 1.93 24.11 -4.87
N ALA A 20 2.10 25.35 -4.43
CA ALA A 20 2.44 25.65 -3.04
C ALA A 20 1.39 25.04 -2.11
N ILE A 21 1.71 23.89 -1.53
CA ILE A 21 0.86 23.27 -0.53
C ILE A 21 1.20 23.87 0.82
N LYS A 22 0.17 24.26 1.55
CA LYS A 22 0.34 24.74 2.92
C LYS A 22 0.68 23.54 3.79
N THR A 23 1.95 23.36 4.13
CA THR A 23 2.40 22.27 5.01
C THR A 23 2.63 22.78 6.43
N GLY A 24 2.44 21.87 7.39
CA GLY A 24 2.61 22.18 8.81
C GLY A 24 1.53 23.10 9.36
N GLY A 25 1.89 23.85 10.39
CA GLY A 25 0.92 24.59 11.19
C GLY A 25 0.25 23.71 12.24
N SER A 26 -0.35 24.37 13.22
CA SER A 26 -1.06 23.70 14.30
C SER A 26 -2.22 24.58 14.70
N ARG A 27 -3.44 24.13 14.37
CA ARG A 27 -4.66 24.83 14.76
C ARG A 27 -4.75 25.00 16.28
N ARG A 28 -4.31 23.98 17.03
CA ARG A 28 -4.25 23.99 18.51
C ARG A 28 -3.23 24.99 19.06
N LYS A 29 -2.06 25.12 18.42
CA LYS A 29 -1.02 26.08 18.84
C LYS A 29 -1.11 27.44 18.13
N LYS A 30 -2.16 27.71 17.36
CA LYS A 30 -2.33 28.90 16.49
C LYS A 30 -1.12 29.17 15.58
N ILE A 31 -0.43 28.12 15.13
CA ILE A 31 0.71 28.26 14.21
C ILE A 31 0.17 28.18 12.78
N PRO A 32 0.35 29.21 11.94
CA PRO A 32 -0.10 29.17 10.56
C PRO A 32 0.73 28.15 9.75
N SER A 33 0.07 27.51 8.78
CA SER A 33 0.74 26.64 7.82
C SER A 33 1.57 27.47 6.85
N LYS A 34 2.74 26.95 6.47
CA LYS A 34 3.66 27.65 5.56
C LYS A 34 3.48 27.11 4.14
N PRO A 35 3.42 27.97 3.11
CA PRO A 35 3.46 27.52 1.73
C PRO A 35 4.84 26.90 1.47
N THR A 36 4.87 25.63 1.08
CA THR A 36 6.10 24.94 0.68
C THR A 36 5.95 24.33 -0.70
N LEU A 37 7.09 24.22 -1.39
CA LEU A 37 7.23 23.53 -2.68
C LEU A 37 7.99 22.22 -2.46
N PRO A 38 7.30 21.17 -2.00
CA PRO A 38 7.95 19.92 -1.65
C PRO A 38 8.41 19.15 -2.88
N LEU A 39 9.62 18.61 -2.81
CA LEU A 39 10.14 17.69 -3.82
C LEU A 39 9.42 16.33 -3.81
N PHE A 40 8.83 15.94 -2.69
CA PHE A 40 8.19 14.64 -2.51
C PHE A 40 6.68 14.72 -2.78
N VAL A 41 6.12 13.66 -3.36
CA VAL A 41 4.66 13.52 -3.55
C VAL A 41 3.91 13.48 -2.21
N PHE A 42 4.53 12.84 -1.21
CA PHE A 42 4.02 12.78 0.17
C PHE A 42 5.02 13.43 1.13
N PRO A 43 4.96 14.76 1.28
CA PRO A 43 5.86 15.50 2.15
C PRO A 43 5.38 15.53 3.59
N ASN A 44 6.32 15.64 4.51
CA ASN A 44 6.02 15.97 5.90
C ASN A 44 5.64 17.46 6.05
N ALA A 45 5.32 17.88 7.28
CA ALA A 45 4.97 19.26 7.59
C ALA A 45 6.03 20.31 7.17
N LYS A 46 7.30 19.89 7.02
CA LYS A 46 8.43 20.74 6.61
C LYS A 46 8.71 20.69 5.10
N GLY A 47 7.98 19.88 4.34
CA GLY A 47 8.23 19.67 2.90
C GLY A 47 9.24 18.56 2.59
N GLU A 48 9.77 17.88 3.60
CA GLU A 48 10.78 16.83 3.44
C GLU A 48 10.11 15.44 3.32
N ALA A 49 10.93 14.41 3.18
CA ALA A 49 10.51 13.02 3.25
C ALA A 49 9.70 12.71 4.54
N TYR A 50 8.48 12.23 4.38
CA TYR A 50 7.74 11.55 5.44
C TYR A 50 8.36 10.19 5.83
N SER A 51 8.76 10.05 7.10
CA SER A 51 9.15 8.74 7.64
C SER A 51 7.94 7.79 7.68
N PRO A 52 8.06 6.53 7.19
CA PRO A 52 6.94 5.58 7.17
C PRO A 52 6.29 5.34 8.53
N ASN A 53 7.10 5.16 9.58
CA ASN A 53 6.58 4.91 10.94
C ASN A 53 5.80 6.11 11.48
N ASN A 54 6.30 7.32 11.24
CA ASN A 54 5.62 8.54 11.66
C ASN A 54 4.35 8.78 10.85
N TRP A 55 4.34 8.42 9.58
CA TRP A 55 3.16 8.53 8.74
C TRP A 55 2.06 7.57 9.18
N ASP A 56 2.42 6.30 9.42
CA ASP A 56 1.51 5.28 9.92
C ASP A 56 0.85 5.73 11.23
N ALA A 57 1.68 6.11 12.22
CA ALA A 57 1.20 6.47 13.54
C ALA A 57 0.33 7.73 13.57
N ARG A 58 0.64 8.73 12.74
CA ARG A 58 0.02 10.07 12.83
C ARG A 58 -1.09 10.31 11.80
N VAL A 59 -1.08 9.57 10.70
CA VAL A 59 -2.03 9.77 9.59
C VAL A 59 -2.89 8.52 9.43
N TYR A 60 -2.26 7.38 9.19
CA TYR A 60 -2.97 6.16 8.82
C TYR A 60 -3.84 5.60 9.95
N LYS A 61 -3.32 5.53 11.18
CA LYS A 61 -4.10 5.05 12.33
C LYS A 61 -5.31 5.92 12.63
N SER A 62 -5.19 7.25 12.48
CA SER A 62 -6.34 8.15 12.65
C SER A 62 -7.39 7.89 11.57
N PHE A 63 -6.95 7.77 10.32
CA PHE A 63 -7.83 7.45 9.20
C PHE A 63 -8.55 6.11 9.38
N MET A 64 -7.84 5.05 9.79
CA MET A 64 -8.44 3.74 10.06
C MET A 64 -9.45 3.81 11.20
N LYS A 65 -9.17 4.58 12.26
CA LYS A 65 -10.11 4.79 13.36
C LYS A 65 -11.39 5.51 12.90
N ASP A 66 -11.25 6.53 12.06
CA ASP A 66 -12.38 7.26 11.49
C ASP A 66 -13.22 6.34 10.57
N LEU A 67 -12.56 5.51 9.78
CA LEU A 67 -13.21 4.49 8.96
C LEU A 67 -13.99 3.47 9.79
N GLN A 68 -13.39 2.94 10.85
CA GLN A 68 -14.06 1.98 11.74
C GLN A 68 -15.24 2.60 12.47
N THR A 69 -15.15 3.89 12.83
CA THR A 69 -16.28 4.62 13.42
C THR A 69 -17.45 4.70 12.45
N LYS A 70 -17.17 4.87 11.15
CA LYS A 70 -18.20 4.92 10.11
C LYS A 70 -18.70 3.53 9.69
N TYR A 71 -17.84 2.51 9.74
CA TYR A 71 -18.11 1.14 9.34
C TYR A 71 -17.68 0.17 10.45
N PRO A 72 -18.57 -0.13 11.42
CA PRO A 72 -18.22 -0.89 12.63
C PRO A 72 -17.66 -2.30 12.37
N ASN A 73 -18.02 -2.90 11.23
CA ASN A 73 -17.58 -4.23 10.84
C ASN A 73 -16.25 -4.22 10.04
N MET A 74 -15.63 -3.05 9.84
CA MET A 74 -14.38 -2.93 9.11
C MET A 74 -13.21 -3.40 9.97
N GLN A 75 -12.46 -4.37 9.46
CA GLN A 75 -11.23 -4.84 10.09
C GLN A 75 -10.15 -3.75 10.08
N ASN A 76 -9.31 -3.75 11.12
CA ASN A 76 -8.17 -2.83 11.18
C ASN A 76 -7.06 -3.33 10.26
N LEU A 77 -7.00 -2.77 9.07
CA LEU A 77 -5.98 -3.11 8.08
C LEU A 77 -4.70 -2.29 8.30
N ASN A 78 -3.55 -2.91 8.09
CA ASN A 78 -2.26 -2.24 7.99
C ASN A 78 -1.84 -2.03 6.51
N LEU A 79 -0.85 -1.17 6.28
CA LEU A 79 -0.37 -0.87 4.92
C LEU A 79 0.21 -2.09 4.18
N HIS A 80 0.83 -3.01 4.90
CA HIS A 80 1.36 -4.24 4.31
C HIS A 80 0.24 -5.19 3.91
N GLU A 81 -0.88 -5.22 4.64
CA GLU A 81 -2.08 -5.97 4.28
C GLU A 81 -2.72 -5.40 3.02
N LEU A 82 -2.80 -4.08 2.85
CA LEU A 82 -3.25 -3.48 1.59
C LEU A 82 -2.38 -3.94 0.41
N ARG A 83 -1.06 -3.98 0.60
CA ARG A 83 -0.11 -4.52 -0.39
C ARG A 83 -0.36 -6.02 -0.65
N HIS A 84 -0.70 -6.79 0.38
CA HIS A 84 -1.04 -8.20 0.23
C HIS A 84 -2.38 -8.40 -0.50
N THR A 85 -3.40 -7.59 -0.20
CA THR A 85 -4.71 -7.62 -0.89
C THR A 85 -4.55 -7.31 -2.37
N PHE A 86 -3.72 -6.33 -2.73
CA PHE A 86 -3.39 -6.06 -4.13
C PHE A 86 -2.83 -7.31 -4.84
N ALA A 87 -1.88 -7.99 -4.20
CA ALA A 87 -1.29 -9.19 -4.75
C ALA A 87 -2.29 -10.34 -4.89
N THR A 88 -3.10 -10.59 -3.86
CA THR A 88 -4.15 -11.62 -3.89
C THR A 88 -5.16 -11.35 -5.01
N ASN A 89 -5.67 -10.12 -5.10
CA ASN A 89 -6.64 -9.75 -6.12
C ASN A 89 -6.07 -9.96 -7.52
N ARG A 90 -4.84 -9.48 -7.76
CA ARG A 90 -4.20 -9.62 -9.06
C ARG A 90 -3.92 -11.08 -9.41
N ARG A 91 -3.61 -11.91 -8.41
CA ARG A 91 -3.41 -13.35 -8.59
C ARG A 91 -4.71 -14.08 -8.92
N ASN A 92 -5.82 -13.70 -8.29
CA ASN A 92 -7.15 -14.23 -8.57
C ASN A 92 -7.61 -13.88 -9.99
N ASP A 93 -7.19 -12.73 -10.51
CA ASP A 93 -7.39 -12.34 -11.92
C ASP A 93 -6.50 -13.10 -12.91
N GLY A 94 -5.76 -14.12 -12.46
CA GLY A 94 -4.91 -14.96 -13.30
C GLY A 94 -3.54 -14.35 -13.63
N ALA A 95 -3.11 -13.30 -12.93
CA ALA A 95 -1.79 -12.73 -13.20
C ALA A 95 -0.65 -13.67 -12.78
N ASP A 96 0.37 -13.72 -13.63
CA ASP A 96 1.61 -14.44 -13.39
C ASP A 96 2.34 -13.93 -12.13
N ILE A 97 2.77 -14.87 -11.28
CA ILE A 97 3.41 -14.59 -9.98
C ILE A 97 4.75 -13.86 -10.17
N PHE A 98 5.51 -14.19 -11.22
CA PHE A 98 6.79 -13.55 -11.49
C PHE A 98 6.62 -12.09 -11.92
N SER A 99 5.64 -11.84 -12.78
CA SER A 99 5.24 -10.50 -13.21
C SER A 99 4.75 -9.66 -12.03
N LEU A 100 3.93 -10.24 -11.14
CA LEU A 100 3.45 -9.59 -9.93
C LEU A 100 4.59 -9.26 -8.95
N ALA A 101 5.55 -10.16 -8.77
CA ALA A 101 6.73 -9.95 -7.93
C ALA A 101 7.55 -8.74 -8.38
N LYS A 102 7.75 -8.62 -9.71
CA LYS A 102 8.45 -7.47 -10.32
C LYS A 102 7.69 -6.18 -10.11
N ILE A 103 6.38 -6.15 -10.33
CA ILE A 103 5.54 -4.95 -10.14
C ILE A 103 5.59 -4.48 -8.68
N MET A 104 5.55 -5.41 -7.74
CA MET A 104 5.61 -5.10 -6.31
C MET A 104 7.02 -4.76 -5.83
N GLY A 105 8.06 -5.00 -6.62
CA GLY A 105 9.45 -4.71 -6.27
C GLY A 105 9.97 -5.57 -5.12
N HIS A 106 9.59 -6.85 -5.07
CA HIS A 106 10.17 -7.79 -4.10
C HIS A 106 11.63 -8.08 -4.46
N SER A 107 12.54 -7.90 -3.50
CA SER A 107 13.94 -8.33 -3.63
C SER A 107 14.11 -9.84 -3.48
N ASP A 108 13.17 -10.51 -2.81
CA ASP A 108 13.14 -11.96 -2.63
C ASP A 108 11.78 -12.53 -3.05
N LEU A 109 11.81 -13.36 -4.10
CA LEU A 109 10.64 -14.05 -4.64
C LEU A 109 10.15 -15.18 -3.73
N ASN A 110 10.99 -15.70 -2.83
CA ASN A 110 10.62 -16.83 -1.97
C ASN A 110 9.48 -16.46 -1.00
N MET A 111 9.43 -15.21 -0.54
CA MET A 111 8.33 -14.74 0.33
C MET A 111 7.00 -14.68 -0.42
N LEU A 112 7.02 -14.27 -1.68
CA LEU A 112 5.83 -14.22 -2.54
C LEU A 112 5.36 -15.64 -2.89
N TYR A 113 6.29 -16.53 -3.26
CA TYR A 113 5.96 -17.92 -3.58
C TYR A 113 5.30 -18.64 -2.40
N LYS A 114 5.89 -18.59 -1.20
CA LYS A 114 5.34 -19.23 0.00
C LYS A 114 3.92 -18.74 0.36
N ARG A 115 3.59 -17.48 0.06
CA ARG A 115 2.30 -16.90 0.44
C ARG A 115 1.21 -17.08 -0.62
N TYR A 116 1.59 -17.13 -1.91
CA TYR A 116 0.63 -17.11 -3.02
C TYR A 116 0.61 -18.37 -3.89
N ALA A 117 1.61 -19.26 -3.81
CA ALA A 117 1.58 -20.55 -4.51
C ALA A 117 0.51 -21.49 -3.97
N HIS A 118 0.14 -21.39 -2.68
CA HIS A 118 -0.95 -22.19 -2.11
C HIS A 118 -2.31 -21.89 -2.74
N VAL A 119 -2.57 -20.62 -3.13
CA VAL A 119 -3.80 -20.21 -3.81
C VAL A 119 -3.90 -20.84 -5.21
N ASP A 120 -2.75 -21.06 -5.84
CA ASP A 120 -2.66 -21.75 -7.13
C ASP A 120 -2.96 -23.24 -7.00
N MET A 121 -2.43 -23.93 -5.98
CA MET A 121 -2.67 -25.37 -5.81
C MET A 121 -4.16 -25.70 -5.64
N ASP A 122 -4.92 -24.88 -4.93
CA ASP A 122 -6.37 -25.07 -4.78
C ASP A 122 -7.14 -24.73 -6.07
N SER A 123 -6.68 -23.71 -6.81
CA SER A 123 -7.22 -23.36 -8.12
C SER A 123 -6.92 -24.44 -9.17
N LEU A 124 -5.71 -25.01 -9.13
CA LEU A 124 -5.26 -26.12 -9.96
C LEU A 124 -6.03 -27.38 -9.64
N ARG A 125 -6.24 -27.72 -8.34
CA ARG A 125 -7.09 -28.83 -7.91
C ARG A 125 -8.51 -28.70 -8.46
N LYS A 126 -9.08 -27.50 -8.39
CA LYS A 126 -10.43 -27.21 -8.93
C LYS A 126 -10.48 -27.31 -10.45
N ALA A 127 -9.45 -26.84 -11.15
CA ALA A 127 -9.33 -26.95 -12.61
C ALA A 127 -9.02 -28.39 -13.09
N SER A 128 -8.36 -29.20 -12.26
CA SER A 128 -7.98 -30.59 -12.58
C SER A 128 -9.11 -31.60 -12.31
N GLY A 129 -10.21 -31.18 -11.67
CA GLY A 129 -11.36 -32.05 -11.38
C GLY A 129 -11.10 -33.16 -10.35
N ILE A 130 -10.01 -33.08 -9.59
CA ILE A 130 -9.63 -34.10 -8.61
C ILE A 130 -10.28 -33.76 -7.27
N GLU A 131 -11.51 -34.24 -7.06
CA GLU A 131 -12.12 -34.29 -5.72
C GLU A 131 -11.51 -35.45 -4.93
N ILE A 132 -10.50 -35.17 -4.10
CA ILE A 132 -10.06 -36.13 -3.09
C ILE A 132 -11.12 -36.12 -1.98
N LYS A 133 -11.95 -37.17 -1.91
CA LYS A 133 -12.78 -37.46 -0.75
C LYS A 133 -11.88 -37.44 0.48
N LYS A 134 -12.14 -36.55 1.44
CA LYS A 134 -11.56 -36.65 2.77
C LYS A 134 -11.90 -38.03 3.31
N SER A 135 -10.90 -38.88 3.52
CA SER A 135 -11.05 -40.05 4.36
C SER A 135 -11.28 -39.56 5.78
N ASP A 136 -12.45 -39.90 6.31
CA ASP A 136 -12.76 -39.79 7.73
C ASP A 136 -11.85 -40.78 8.48
N ASP A 137 -10.65 -40.36 8.84
CA ASP A 137 -9.86 -41.07 9.85
C ASP A 137 -10.36 -40.62 11.23
N LYS A 138 -11.40 -41.34 11.68
CA LYS A 138 -11.64 -41.57 13.10
C LYS A 138 -10.47 -42.38 13.65
N GLU A 139 -9.73 -41.78 14.58
CA GLU A 139 -9.32 -42.42 15.83
C GLU A 139 -8.98 -41.35 16.89
#